data_AF-A0A949BUS4-F1
#
_entry.id   AF-A0A949BUS4-F1
#
_cell.length_a   1.000
_cell.length_b   1.000
_cell.length_c   1.000
_cell.angle_alpha   90.00
_cell.angle_beta   90.00
_cell.angle_gamma   90.00
#
_symmetry.space_group_name_H-M   'P 1'
#
loop_
_entity.id
_entity.type
_entity.pdbx_description
1 polymer ?
#
loop_
_entity_poly.entity_id
_entity_poly.type
_entity_poly.pdbx_seq_one_letter_code
_entity_poly.pdbx_strand_id
1 'polypeptide(L)'
;MFVSIHCNAAVKKIKKDKEKEVDNPRPRGVEVYFYQDPKEKRAIASKKLANYIMTKLETIKGLKSRGVKEKGFTVLVGTYMPAVLVETAFMTNPADERLLNKETFREKVAEAICE
;
A
#
# COMPACT_ATOMS: atom_id res chain seq x y z
N MET A 1 -14.25 9.87 -6.90
CA MET A 1 -12.96 9.16 -6.75
C MET A 1 -13.23 7.68 -6.58
N PHE A 2 -12.22 6.83 -6.72
CA PHE A 2 -12.27 5.40 -6.45
C PHE A 2 -11.11 5.00 -5.52
N VAL A 3 -11.39 4.18 -4.51
CA VAL A 3 -10.40 3.65 -3.57
C VAL A 3 -10.61 2.15 -3.46
N SER A 4 -9.60 1.36 -3.85
CA SER A 4 -9.57 -0.09 -3.62
C SER A 4 -8.75 -0.38 -2.37
N ILE A 5 -9.30 -1.12 -1.41
CA ILE A 5 -8.61 -1.43 -0.14
C ILE A 5 -8.21 -2.91 -0.13
N HIS A 6 -6.92 -3.18 0.09
CA HIS A 6 -6.31 -4.50 0.04
C HIS A 6 -5.36 -4.72 1.22
N CYS A 7 -4.98 -5.99 1.43
CA CYS A 7 -3.85 -6.36 2.27
C CYS A 7 -2.84 -7.14 1.44
N ASN A 8 -1.56 -6.77 1.58
CA ASN A 8 -0.49 -7.31 0.76
C ASN A 8 -0.07 -8.69 1.27
N ALA A 9 0.63 -9.43 0.43
CA ALA A 9 1.26 -10.69 0.78
C ALA A 9 2.56 -10.84 0.01
N ALA A 10 3.60 -11.33 0.70
CA ALA A 10 4.86 -11.67 0.08
C ALA A 10 5.47 -12.91 0.73
N VAL A 11 6.04 -13.76 -0.10
CA VAL A 11 6.89 -14.87 0.33
C VAL A 11 8.28 -14.35 0.71
N LYS A 12 8.89 -14.99 1.72
CA LYS A 12 10.28 -14.72 2.10
C LYS A 12 11.18 -15.07 0.90
N LYS A 13 11.88 -14.07 0.35
CA LYS A 13 12.85 -14.31 -0.71
C LYS A 13 14.15 -14.82 -0.08
N ILE A 14 14.48 -16.08 -0.34
CA ILE A 14 15.81 -16.64 -0.05
C ILE A 14 16.74 -16.14 -1.17
N LYS A 15 17.74 -15.33 -0.84
CA LYS A 15 18.81 -15.02 -1.79
C LYS A 15 19.82 -16.17 -1.76
N LYS A 16 20.03 -16.85 -2.90
CA LYS A 16 21.18 -17.74 -3.11
C LYS A 16 22.38 -16.91 -3.54
N ASP A 17 22.99 -16.21 -2.58
CA ASP A 17 24.34 -15.68 -2.78
C ASP A 17 25.30 -16.69 -2.12
N LYS A 18 26.14 -17.34 -2.95
CA LYS A 18 27.27 -18.23 -2.59
C LYS A 18 27.27 -18.72 -1.12
N GLU A 19 26.67 -19.89 -0.91
CA GLU A 19 26.79 -20.73 0.31
C GLU A 19 26.29 -20.19 1.66
N LYS A 20 25.67 -19.00 1.73
CA LYS A 20 25.03 -18.55 2.98
C LYS A 20 23.59 -18.09 2.77
N GLU A 21 22.65 -18.76 3.46
CA GLU A 21 21.28 -18.26 3.60
C GLU A 21 21.31 -16.95 4.38
N VAL A 22 21.09 -15.83 3.68
CA VAL A 22 20.87 -14.54 4.34
C VAL A 22 19.38 -14.46 4.71
N ASP A 23 19.10 -14.39 6.02
CA ASP A 23 17.75 -14.17 6.53
C ASP A 23 17.25 -12.78 6.10
N ASN A 24 16.45 -12.73 5.04
CA ASN A 24 15.82 -11.50 4.59
C ASN A 24 14.49 -11.31 5.33
N PRO A 25 14.29 -10.19 6.06
CA PRO A 25 13.04 -9.95 6.78
C PRO A 25 11.85 -9.93 5.81
N ARG A 26 10.75 -10.57 6.23
CA ARG A 26 9.51 -10.56 5.44
C ARG A 26 9.06 -9.12 5.18
N PRO A 27 8.66 -8.75 3.94
CA PRO A 27 8.15 -7.42 3.65
C PRO A 27 7.00 -7.04 4.59
N ARG A 28 6.97 -5.76 5.00
CA ARG A 28 5.95 -5.20 5.88
C ARG A 28 5.78 -3.72 5.64
N GLY A 29 4.63 -3.17 5.99
CA GLY A 29 4.27 -1.78 5.84
C GLY A 29 3.15 -1.53 4.83
N VAL A 30 2.89 -0.26 4.60
CA VAL A 30 1.78 0.25 3.78
C VAL A 30 2.29 0.77 2.43
N GLU A 31 1.53 0.50 1.36
CA GLU A 31 1.80 1.01 0.01
C GLU A 31 0.51 1.60 -0.57
N VAL A 32 0.64 2.71 -1.31
CA VAL A 32 -0.47 3.27 -2.06
C VAL A 32 -0.11 3.30 -3.53
N TYR A 33 -0.98 2.73 -4.36
CA TYR A 33 -0.80 2.62 -5.79
C TYR A 33 -1.73 3.56 -6.52
N PHE A 34 -1.23 4.14 -7.61
CA PHE A 34 -2.02 4.85 -8.59
C PHE A 34 -1.60 4.39 -10.00
N TYR A 35 -2.43 4.69 -10.99
CA TYR A 35 -2.09 4.48 -12.40
C TYR A 35 -1.86 5.83 -13.06
N GLN A 36 -0.81 5.92 -13.89
CA GLN A 36 -0.46 7.12 -14.64
C GLN A 36 -0.48 6.84 -16.14
N ASP A 37 -1.45 7.42 -16.84
CA ASP A 37 -1.40 7.62 -18.28
C ASP A 37 -1.30 9.14 -18.54
N PRO A 38 -0.22 9.64 -19.17
CA PRO A 38 -0.08 11.06 -19.50
C PRO A 38 -1.22 11.64 -20.36
N LYS A 39 -1.96 10.78 -21.09
CA LYS A 39 -3.12 11.19 -21.89
C LYS A 39 -4.37 11.39 -21.05
N GLU A 40 -4.38 10.87 -19.82
CA GLU A 40 -5.54 10.92 -18.93
C GLU A 40 -5.42 12.04 -17.90
N LYS A 41 -6.30 13.05 -18.00
CA LYS A 41 -6.34 14.20 -17.07
C LYS A 41 -6.48 13.78 -15.60
N ARG A 42 -7.13 12.64 -15.32
CA ARG A 42 -7.31 12.12 -13.96
C ARG A 42 -6.00 11.67 -13.29
N ALA A 43 -4.96 11.34 -14.06
CA ALA A 43 -3.72 10.77 -13.52
C ALA A 43 -3.04 11.69 -12.50
N ILE A 44 -3.05 13.01 -12.73
CA ILE A 44 -2.53 14.01 -11.79
C ILE A 44 -3.31 13.99 -10.48
N ALA A 45 -4.64 13.90 -10.57
CA ALA A 45 -5.51 13.83 -9.40
C ALA A 45 -5.35 12.50 -8.64
N SER A 46 -5.20 11.37 -9.34
CA SER A 46 -4.89 10.07 -8.73
C SER A 46 -3.56 10.11 -7.97
N LYS A 47 -2.52 10.71 -8.55
CA LYS A 47 -1.21 10.86 -7.90
C LYS A 47 -1.31 11.76 -6.66
N LYS A 48 -2.01 12.90 -6.75
CA LYS A 48 -2.23 13.80 -5.60
C LYS A 48 -2.98 13.07 -4.48
N LEU A 49 -4.04 12.35 -4.82
CA LEU A 49 -4.82 11.55 -3.88
C LEU A 49 -3.96 10.48 -3.20
N ALA A 50 -3.13 9.75 -3.97
CA ALA A 50 -2.26 8.73 -3.42
C ALA A 50 -1.23 9.28 -2.42
N ASN A 51 -0.64 10.44 -2.73
CA ASN A 51 0.29 11.11 -1.81
C ASN A 51 -0.42 11.62 -0.56
N TYR A 52 -1.62 12.18 -0.71
CA TYR A 52 -2.40 12.66 0.43
C TYR A 52 -2.72 11.51 1.40
N ILE A 53 -3.29 10.41 0.88
CA ILE A 53 -3.60 9.21 1.68
C ILE A 53 -2.34 8.64 2.32
N MET A 54 -1.22 8.56 1.60
CA MET A 54 0.04 8.08 2.17
C MET A 54 0.51 8.95 3.35
N THR A 55 0.48 10.27 3.22
CA THR A 55 0.84 11.20 4.32
C THR A 55 -0.01 10.95 5.58
N LYS A 56 -1.31 10.66 5.42
CA LYS A 56 -2.17 10.32 6.55
C LYS A 56 -1.83 8.97 7.17
N LEU A 57 -1.61 7.95 6.34
CA LEU A 57 -1.23 6.60 6.80
C LEU A 57 0.13 6.59 7.52
N GLU A 58 1.07 7.46 7.12
CA GLU A 58 2.38 7.61 7.74
C GLU A 58 2.33 8.09 9.21
N THR A 59 1.22 8.70 9.63
CA THR A 59 1.02 9.11 11.03
C THR A 59 0.72 7.94 11.96
N ILE A 60 0.35 6.77 11.42
CA ILE A 60 -0.03 5.60 12.21
C ILE A 60 1.24 4.94 12.79
N LYS A 61 1.44 5.12 14.10
CA LYS A 61 2.60 4.56 14.82
C LYS A 61 2.76 3.06 14.60
N GLY A 62 3.96 2.65 14.19
CA GLY A 62 4.32 1.24 13.99
C GLY A 62 3.99 0.68 12.60
N LEU A 63 3.30 1.46 11.75
CA LEU A 63 3.11 1.17 10.34
C LEU A 63 4.31 1.70 9.54
N LYS A 64 4.99 0.83 8.80
CA LYS A 64 6.16 1.21 7.99
C LYS A 64 5.69 1.78 6.65
N SER A 65 6.09 2.99 6.29
CA SER A 65 5.87 3.50 4.93
C SER A 65 6.71 2.75 3.91
N ARG A 66 6.10 2.46 2.76
CA ARG A 66 6.79 1.97 1.56
C ARG A 66 6.52 2.87 0.35
N GLY A 67 5.91 4.04 0.59
CA GLY A 67 5.68 5.10 -0.38
C GLY A 67 4.56 4.85 -1.39
N VAL A 68 4.35 5.87 -2.21
CA VAL A 68 3.42 5.86 -3.34
C VAL A 68 4.09 5.25 -4.56
N LYS A 69 3.38 4.40 -5.31
CA LYS A 69 3.91 3.67 -6.46
C LYS A 69 2.96 3.70 -7.65
N GLU A 70 3.55 3.69 -8.84
CA GLU A 70 2.79 3.55 -10.08
C GLU A 70 2.63 2.07 -10.44
N LYS A 71 1.39 1.63 -10.73
CA LYS A 71 1.11 0.28 -11.22
C LYS A 71 -0.20 0.18 -11.99
N GLY A 72 -0.17 -0.51 -13.13
CA GLY A 72 -1.34 -0.74 -13.99
C GLY A 72 -2.25 -1.88 -13.52
N PHE A 73 -2.81 -1.78 -12.31
CA PHE A 73 -3.85 -2.72 -11.88
C PHE A 73 -5.14 -2.48 -12.66
N THR A 74 -5.86 -3.54 -13.05
CA THR A 74 -7.08 -3.44 -13.87
C THR A 74 -8.11 -2.48 -13.27
N VAL A 75 -8.29 -2.51 -11.95
CA VAL A 75 -9.22 -1.60 -11.24
C VAL A 75 -8.79 -0.13 -11.27
N LEU A 76 -7.50 0.17 -11.48
CA LEU A 76 -7.00 1.54 -11.63
C LEU A 76 -6.98 2.00 -13.08
N VAL A 77 -6.77 1.08 -14.01
CA VAL A 77 -6.80 1.36 -15.46
C VAL A 77 -8.24 1.56 -15.93
N GLY A 78 -9.17 0.70 -15.52
CA GLY A 78 -10.56 0.68 -16.00
C GLY A 78 -11.49 1.75 -15.42
N THR A 79 -11.00 2.65 -14.56
CA THR A 79 -11.80 3.70 -13.91
C THR A 79 -11.61 5.06 -14.58
N TYR A 80 -12.68 5.83 -14.78
CA TYR A 80 -12.62 7.16 -15.41
C TYR A 80 -12.42 8.34 -14.44
N MET A 81 -12.46 8.08 -13.13
CA MET A 81 -12.25 9.07 -12.06
C MET A 81 -10.88 8.91 -11.40
N PRO A 82 -10.40 9.87 -10.57
CA PRO A 82 -9.20 9.68 -9.76
C PRO A 82 -9.31 8.41 -8.91
N ALA A 83 -8.29 7.55 -9.01
CA ALA A 83 -8.34 6.17 -8.52
C ALA A 83 -7.03 5.77 -7.84
N VAL A 84 -7.13 5.12 -6.69
CA VAL A 84 -6.00 4.58 -5.93
C VAL A 84 -6.30 3.18 -5.39
N LEU A 85 -5.25 2.40 -5.15
CA LEU A 85 -5.31 1.12 -4.45
C LEU A 85 -4.39 1.19 -3.22
N VAL A 86 -4.94 0.95 -2.04
CA VAL A 86 -4.22 0.97 -0.77
C VAL A 86 -3.96 -0.46 -0.33
N GLU A 87 -2.69 -0.82 -0.20
CA GLU A 87 -2.24 -2.04 0.46
C GLU A 87 -1.91 -1.71 1.91
N THR A 88 -2.84 -1.98 2.83
CA THR A 88 -2.83 -1.43 4.19
C THR A 88 -1.70 -1.99 5.07
N ALA A 89 -1.39 -3.29 4.93
CA ALA A 89 -0.26 -3.98 5.58
C ALA A 89 -0.02 -5.35 4.93
N PHE A 90 1.01 -6.09 5.36
CA PHE A 90 1.30 -7.44 4.85
C PHE A 90 0.73 -8.56 5.73
N MET A 91 -0.22 -9.35 5.21
CA MET A 91 -0.78 -10.53 5.92
C MET A 91 0.28 -11.60 6.24
N THR A 92 1.33 -11.70 5.42
CA THR A 92 2.38 -12.72 5.60
C THR A 92 3.47 -12.30 6.58
N ASN A 93 3.46 -11.05 7.08
CA ASN A 93 4.40 -10.58 8.08
C ASN A 93 3.76 -10.60 9.48
N PRO A 94 4.32 -11.34 10.46
CA PRO A 94 3.71 -11.46 11.78
C PRO A 94 3.50 -10.14 12.53
N ALA A 95 4.34 -9.13 12.30
CA ALA A 95 4.16 -7.83 12.96
C ALA A 95 2.98 -7.05 12.37
N ASP A 96 2.79 -7.12 11.05
CA ASP A 96 1.67 -6.47 10.36
C ASP A 96 0.37 -7.25 10.56
N GLU A 97 0.39 -8.58 10.56
CA GLU A 97 -0.75 -9.42 10.90
C GLU A 97 -1.29 -9.08 12.31
N ARG A 98 -0.38 -8.91 13.29
CA ARG A 98 -0.77 -8.44 14.64
C ARG A 98 -1.36 -7.04 14.66
N LEU A 99 -1.00 -6.17 13.71
CA LEU A 99 -1.65 -4.87 13.55
C LEU A 99 -3.04 -5.02 12.91
N LEU A 100 -3.16 -5.78 11.83
CA LEU A 100 -4.41 -6.04 11.12
C LEU A 100 -5.49 -6.65 12.02
N ASN A 101 -5.10 -7.49 12.98
CA ASN A 101 -6.02 -8.07 13.95
C ASN A 101 -6.55 -7.07 14.99
N LYS A 102 -5.92 -5.91 15.18
CA LYS A 102 -6.38 -4.87 16.12
C LYS A 102 -7.43 -3.98 15.47
N GLU A 103 -8.59 -3.89 16.10
CA GLU A 103 -9.67 -2.99 15.69
C GLU A 103 -9.20 -1.52 15.62
N THR A 104 -8.53 -1.05 16.67
CA THR A 104 -7.97 0.31 16.72
C THR A 104 -6.98 0.64 15.61
N PHE A 105 -6.31 -0.36 15.03
CA PHE A 105 -5.46 -0.15 13.85
C PHE A 105 -6.32 0.00 12.58
N ARG A 106 -7.33 -0.87 12.41
CA ARG A 106 -8.25 -0.80 11.27
C ARG A 106 -9.02 0.51 11.25
N GLU A 107 -9.47 1.00 12.41
CA GLU A 107 -10.12 2.31 12.55
C GLU A 107 -9.19 3.45 12.12
N LYS A 108 -7.96 3.50 12.63
CA LYS A 108 -6.98 4.53 12.23
C LYS A 108 -6.67 4.52 10.74
N VAL A 109 -6.59 3.33 10.13
CA VAL A 109 -6.41 3.20 8.68
C VAL A 109 -7.64 3.73 7.94
N ALA A 110 -8.84 3.40 8.40
CA ALA A 110 -10.07 3.91 7.79
C ALA A 110 -10.18 5.44 7.90
N GLU A 111 -9.90 6.00 9.08
CA GLU A 111 -9.84 7.45 9.31
C GLU A 111 -8.82 8.12 8.37
N ALA A 112 -7.61 7.57 8.28
CA ALA A 112 -6.55 8.10 7.41
C ALA A 112 -6.92 8.07 5.90
N ILE A 113 -7.80 7.16 5.48
CA ILE A 113 -8.29 7.09 4.09
C ILE A 113 -9.48 8.03 3.87
N CYS A 114 -10.30 8.28 4.88
CA CYS A 114 -11.53 9.06 4.80
C CYS A 114 -11.35 10.56 5.02
N GLU A 115 -10.31 10.99 5.72
CA GLU A 115 -10.00 12.42 5.98
C GLU A 115 -9.76 13.21 4.68
#